data_AF-A0A1I5FEH3-F1
#
_entry.id   AF-A0A1I5FEH3-F1
#
_cell.length_a   1.000
_cell.length_b   1.000
_cell.length_c   1.000
_cell.angle_alpha   90.00
_cell.angle_beta   90.00
_cell.angle_gamma   90.00
#
_symmetry.space_group_name_H-M   'P 1'
#
loop_
_entity.id
_entity.type
_entity.pdbx_description
1 polymer ?
#
loop_
_entity_poly.entity_id
_entity_poly.type
_entity_poly.pdbx_seq_one_letter_code
_entity_poly.pdbx_strand_id
1 'polypeptide(L)'
;MSTVLPTAGRVAVVLLAGAVALLAGAAPAWAHTELESSTPAADARVTQAPTEVTLTFTEDVPADRAEVTVTGPAGTDAATGTDHARGPITAAGGTLTVPLEPLGDAGVYEIEYRVVSDDGHPVSGTVPFTLTAPGPGAGAPAPTPAAPAGAPDTTPAPAGDPAADTGTDSASGDTADTGMPVWPWLLVAVVVLGGGAALALRRTRN
;
A
#
# COMPACT_ATOMS: atom_id res chain seq x y z
N MET A 1 -44.39 -37.36 -27.40
CA MET A 1 -43.34 -38.30 -26.96
C MET A 1 -42.55 -37.62 -25.86
N SER A 2 -42.79 -37.99 -24.60
CA SER A 2 -42.12 -37.42 -23.44
C SER A 2 -40.76 -38.11 -23.28
N THR A 3 -39.68 -37.46 -23.70
CA THR A 3 -38.33 -37.98 -23.55
C THR A 3 -37.95 -37.94 -22.07
N VAL A 4 -38.19 -39.05 -21.38
CA VAL A 4 -37.76 -39.23 -19.98
C VAL A 4 -36.25 -39.44 -20.03
N LEU A 5 -35.46 -38.43 -19.63
CA LEU A 5 -34.01 -38.62 -19.54
C LEU A 5 -33.72 -39.83 -18.65
N PRO A 6 -32.79 -40.74 -19.05
CA PRO A 6 -32.39 -41.86 -18.22
C PRO A 6 -31.91 -41.33 -16.86
N THR A 7 -32.15 -42.08 -15.79
CA THR A 7 -31.85 -41.68 -14.41
C THR A 7 -30.42 -41.15 -14.24
N ALA A 8 -29.47 -41.69 -15.01
CA ALA A 8 -28.10 -41.22 -15.10
C ALA A 8 -27.93 -39.76 -15.60
N GLY A 9 -28.74 -39.34 -16.59
CA GLY A 9 -28.73 -37.96 -17.10
C GLY A 9 -29.27 -36.95 -16.09
N ARG A 10 -30.24 -37.35 -15.26
CA ARG A 10 -30.76 -36.49 -14.17
C ARG A 10 -29.73 -36.29 -13.07
N VAL A 11 -28.99 -37.34 -12.70
CA VAL A 11 -27.90 -37.24 -11.73
C VAL A 11 -26.77 -36.34 -12.24
N ALA A 12 -26.39 -36.48 -13.51
CA ALA A 12 -25.36 -35.64 -14.11
C ALA A 12 -25.73 -34.15 -14.14
N VAL A 13 -26.99 -33.82 -14.46
CA VAL A 13 -27.49 -32.43 -14.45
C VAL A 13 -27.50 -31.84 -13.04
N VAL A 14 -27.92 -32.61 -12.03
CA VAL A 14 -27.91 -32.15 -10.63
C VAL A 14 -26.48 -31.91 -10.13
N LEU A 15 -25.54 -32.78 -10.47
CA LEU A 15 -24.13 -32.60 -10.10
C LEU A 15 -23.51 -31.39 -10.81
N LEU A 16 -23.80 -31.19 -12.09
CA LEU A 16 -23.30 -30.04 -12.84
C LEU A 16 -23.90 -28.73 -12.30
N ALA A 17 -25.20 -28.69 -12.02
CA ALA A 17 -25.85 -27.52 -11.43
C ALA A 17 -25.30 -27.22 -10.03
N GLY A 18 -25.06 -28.26 -9.21
CA GLY A 18 -24.42 -28.13 -7.91
C GLY A 18 -22.99 -27.59 -8.01
N ALA A 19 -22.20 -28.07 -8.97
CA ALA A 19 -20.85 -27.57 -9.22
C ALA A 19 -20.87 -26.10 -9.66
N VAL A 20 -21.74 -25.73 -10.60
CA VAL A 20 -21.88 -24.33 -11.05
C VAL A 20 -22.32 -23.43 -9.90
N ALA A 21 -23.25 -23.87 -9.05
CA ALA A 21 -23.67 -23.11 -7.87
C ALA A 21 -22.54 -22.91 -6.84
N LEU A 22 -21.68 -23.93 -6.64
CA LEU A 22 -20.52 -23.82 -5.77
C LEU A 22 -19.46 -22.86 -6.32
N LEU A 23 -19.19 -22.90 -7.63
CA LEU A 23 -18.24 -21.98 -8.26
C LEU A 23 -18.77 -20.55 -8.34
N ALA A 24 -20.08 -20.36 -8.53
CA ALA A 24 -20.70 -19.04 -8.58
C ALA A 24 -20.83 -18.37 -7.20
N GLY A 25 -20.76 -19.14 -6.12
CA GLY A 25 -20.84 -18.65 -4.73
C GLY A 25 -19.50 -18.43 -4.04
N ALA A 26 -18.38 -18.78 -4.66
CA ALA A 26 -17.05 -18.55 -4.09
C ALA A 26 -16.67 -17.08 -4.26
N ALA A 27 -16.93 -16.26 -3.24
CA ALA A 27 -16.37 -14.91 -3.16
C ALA A 27 -14.83 -15.00 -3.05
N PRO A 28 -14.07 -14.06 -3.65
CA PRO A 28 -12.65 -13.94 -3.37
C PRO A 28 -12.43 -13.81 -1.86
N ALA A 29 -11.60 -14.68 -1.28
CA ALA A 29 -11.09 -14.45 0.06
C ALA A 29 -9.97 -13.40 -0.06
N TRP A 30 -10.28 -12.15 0.28
CA TRP A 30 -9.25 -11.13 0.51
C TRP A 30 -8.66 -11.41 1.89
N ALA A 31 -7.53 -12.11 1.92
CA ALA A 31 -6.89 -12.62 3.15
C ALA A 31 -5.57 -11.91 3.45
N HIS A 32 -5.38 -10.71 2.91
CA HIS A 32 -4.15 -9.94 3.12
C HIS A 32 -4.49 -8.67 3.86
N THR A 33 -3.85 -8.49 5.02
CA THR A 33 -3.85 -7.23 5.75
C THR A 33 -3.23 -6.16 4.85
N GLU A 34 -4.01 -5.14 4.51
CA GLU A 34 -3.58 -3.98 3.73
C GLU A 34 -3.81 -2.72 4.55
N LEU A 35 -2.95 -1.71 4.37
CA LEU A 35 -3.17 -0.40 4.99
C LEU A 35 -4.32 0.30 4.24
N GLU A 36 -5.44 0.53 4.91
CA GLU A 36 -6.60 1.25 4.35
C GLU A 36 -6.41 2.77 4.44
N SER A 37 -5.89 3.26 5.57
CA SER A 37 -5.71 4.69 5.78
C SER A 37 -4.70 5.00 6.89
N SER A 38 -4.23 6.24 6.92
CA SER A 38 -3.33 6.75 7.96
C SER A 38 -3.72 8.16 8.39
N THR A 39 -3.37 8.51 9.63
CA THR A 39 -3.35 9.91 10.09
C THR A 39 -1.97 10.21 10.68
N PRO A 40 -1.21 11.19 10.14
CA PRO A 40 -1.47 11.93 8.90
C PRO A 40 -1.65 11.03 7.67
N ALA A 41 -2.44 11.48 6.70
CA ALA A 41 -2.61 10.78 5.43
C ALA A 41 -1.32 10.82 4.59
N ALA A 42 -1.15 9.87 3.68
CA ALA A 42 -0.05 9.89 2.72
C ALA A 42 0.03 11.24 1.99
N ASP A 43 1.23 11.79 1.91
CA ASP A 43 1.56 13.10 1.32
C ASP A 43 0.86 14.31 1.95
N ALA A 44 0.24 14.13 3.12
CA ALA A 44 -0.42 15.23 3.83
C ALA A 44 0.57 16.32 4.21
N ARG A 45 0.15 17.58 4.08
CA ARG A 45 0.88 18.75 4.57
C ARG A 45 0.19 19.27 5.82
N VAL A 46 0.84 19.10 6.97
CA VAL A 46 0.30 19.49 8.28
C VAL A 46 1.08 20.67 8.84
N THR A 47 0.38 21.65 9.38
CA THR A 47 0.99 22.82 10.03
C THR A 47 1.30 22.57 11.50
N GLN A 48 0.56 21.66 12.14
CA GLN A 48 0.73 21.30 13.53
C GLN A 48 1.37 19.91 13.62
N ALA A 49 2.41 19.80 14.45
CA ALA A 49 3.05 18.52 14.73
C ALA A 49 2.03 17.58 15.41
N PRO A 50 1.75 16.39 14.84
CA PRO A 50 0.92 15.40 15.50
C PRO A 50 1.59 14.89 16.78
N THR A 51 0.78 14.52 17.76
CA THR A 51 1.23 13.86 19.01
C THR A 51 1.15 12.33 18.92
N GLU A 52 0.50 11.81 17.89
CA GLU A 52 0.35 10.39 17.59
C GLU A 52 0.16 10.20 16.09
N VAL A 53 0.48 9.01 15.59
CA VAL A 53 0.05 8.55 14.27
C VAL A 53 -0.92 7.39 14.40
N THR A 54 -1.84 7.28 13.45
CA THR A 54 -2.74 6.13 13.36
C THR A 54 -2.62 5.45 12.02
N LEU A 55 -2.66 4.12 12.01
CA LEU A 55 -2.65 3.27 10.82
C LEU A 55 -3.84 2.32 10.91
N THR A 56 -4.76 2.40 9.95
CA THR A 56 -5.95 1.53 9.89
C THR A 56 -5.76 0.51 8.78
N PHE A 57 -5.95 -0.75 9.13
CA PHE A 57 -5.79 -1.89 8.24
C PHE A 57 -7.14 -2.57 7.94
N THR A 58 -7.19 -3.33 6.85
CA THR A 58 -8.36 -4.11 6.42
C THR A 58 -8.74 -5.23 7.41
N GLU A 59 -7.80 -5.61 8.28
CA GLU A 59 -7.94 -6.67 9.26
C GLU A 59 -7.45 -6.22 10.65
N ASP A 60 -7.87 -6.94 11.69
CA ASP A 60 -7.38 -6.68 13.04
C ASP A 60 -5.89 -7.03 13.16
N VAL A 61 -5.07 -6.04 13.55
CA VAL A 61 -3.64 -6.22 13.81
C VAL A 61 -3.36 -6.06 15.31
N PRO A 62 -2.92 -7.12 16.00
CA PRO A 62 -2.48 -7.01 17.40
C PRO A 62 -1.24 -6.11 17.55
N ALA A 63 -1.23 -5.30 18.61
CA ALA A 63 -0.12 -4.36 18.86
C ALA A 63 1.25 -5.05 19.09
N ASP A 64 1.27 -6.28 19.60
CA ASP A 64 2.48 -7.09 19.80
C ASP A 64 3.02 -7.72 18.51
N ARG A 65 2.30 -7.56 17.40
CA ARG A 65 2.68 -7.99 16.05
C ARG A 65 2.94 -6.81 15.11
N ALA A 66 3.08 -5.62 15.67
CA ALA A 66 3.32 -4.39 14.95
C ALA A 66 4.61 -3.70 15.41
N GLU A 67 5.36 -3.19 14.44
CA GLU A 67 6.50 -2.31 14.61
C GLU A 67 6.19 -1.04 13.79
N VAL A 68 6.33 0.13 14.41
CA VAL A 68 6.13 1.42 13.74
C VAL A 68 7.23 2.37 14.17
N THR A 69 7.87 2.99 13.19
CA THR A 69 8.95 3.97 13.34
C THR A 69 8.52 5.26 12.67
N VAL A 70 8.81 6.41 13.27
CA VAL A 70 8.57 7.72 12.64
C VAL A 70 9.87 8.49 12.55
N THR A 71 10.41 8.64 11.35
CA THR A 71 11.66 9.38 11.10
C THR A 71 11.39 10.76 10.52
N GLY A 72 12.23 11.73 10.89
CA GLY A 72 12.13 13.11 10.43
C GLY A 72 13.23 13.53 9.44
N PRO A 73 13.19 14.79 8.97
CA PRO A 73 14.08 15.30 7.92
C PRO A 73 15.57 15.34 8.31
N ALA A 74 15.90 15.29 9.61
CA ALA A 74 17.27 15.24 10.11
C ALA A 74 17.91 13.83 10.03
N GLY A 75 17.14 12.82 9.62
CA GLY A 75 17.59 11.42 9.59
C GLY A 75 16.64 10.55 8.78
N THR A 76 16.66 10.72 7.46
CA THR A 76 15.90 9.95 6.46
C THR A 76 16.41 8.51 6.27
N ASP A 77 17.07 7.94 7.27
CA ASP A 77 17.61 6.59 7.22
C ASP A 77 17.10 5.87 8.45
N ALA A 78 16.19 4.90 8.28
CA ALA A 78 15.59 4.18 9.41
C ALA A 78 16.62 3.52 10.34
N ALA A 79 17.86 3.33 9.88
CA ALA A 79 18.98 2.82 10.67
C ALA A 79 19.75 3.87 11.49
N THR A 80 19.69 5.15 11.11
CA THR A 80 20.46 6.25 11.75
C THR A 80 19.63 7.49 12.13
N GLY A 81 18.37 7.52 11.71
CA GLY A 81 17.38 8.53 12.04
C GLY A 81 16.89 8.41 13.47
N THR A 82 16.50 9.54 14.05
CA THR A 82 15.84 9.54 15.35
C THR A 82 14.42 9.04 15.15
N ASP A 83 14.12 7.87 15.71
CA ASP A 83 12.73 7.39 15.81
C ASP A 83 11.97 8.28 16.80
N HIS A 84 10.88 8.87 16.33
CA HIS A 84 9.99 9.70 17.12
C HIS A 84 8.82 8.91 17.72
N ALA A 85 8.63 7.64 17.36
CA ALA A 85 7.64 6.78 17.99
C ALA A 85 8.03 6.52 19.45
N ARG A 86 7.11 6.75 20.39
CA ARG A 86 7.39 6.59 21.82
C ARG A 86 6.19 6.10 22.59
N GLY A 87 6.41 5.06 23.38
CA GLY A 87 5.39 4.44 24.22
C GLY A 87 4.78 3.20 23.57
N PRO A 88 3.81 2.57 24.23
CA PRO A 88 3.19 1.36 23.71
C PRO A 88 2.31 1.67 22.50
N ILE A 89 2.42 0.85 21.46
CA ILE A 89 1.41 0.78 20.40
C ILE A 89 0.11 0.25 21.01
N THR A 90 -1.01 0.85 20.66
CA THR A 90 -2.34 0.35 21.04
C THR A 90 -3.10 -0.03 19.78
N ALA A 91 -3.93 -1.08 19.88
CA ALA A 91 -4.70 -1.61 18.76
C ALA A 91 -6.19 -1.67 19.12
N ALA A 92 -7.05 -1.16 18.24
CA ALA A 92 -8.50 -1.26 18.37
C ALA A 92 -9.17 -1.25 16.98
N GLY A 93 -9.91 -2.32 16.65
CA GLY A 93 -10.70 -2.42 15.41
C GLY A 93 -9.88 -2.14 14.16
N GLY A 94 -8.81 -2.91 13.93
CA GLY A 94 -7.89 -2.73 12.81
C GLY A 94 -7.02 -1.46 12.84
N THR A 95 -7.16 -0.60 13.86
CA THR A 95 -6.40 0.64 13.95
C THR A 95 -5.29 0.53 15.00
N LEU A 96 -4.05 0.78 14.56
CA LEU A 96 -2.90 0.99 15.42
C LEU A 96 -2.77 2.48 15.73
N THR A 97 -2.62 2.82 17.01
CA THR A 97 -2.29 4.17 17.48
C THR A 97 -0.91 4.17 18.13
N VAL A 98 -0.04 5.05 17.65
CA VAL A 98 1.36 5.15 18.05
C VAL A 98 1.63 6.57 18.56
N PRO A 99 1.91 6.75 19.86
CA PRO A 99 2.25 8.05 20.40
C PRO A 99 3.62 8.51 19.88
N LEU A 100 3.78 9.82 19.70
CA LEU A 100 5.02 10.44 19.24
C LEU A 100 5.65 11.31 20.34
N GLU A 101 6.98 11.40 20.32
CA GLU A 101 7.68 12.52 20.92
C GLU A 101 7.43 13.82 20.14
N PRO A 102 7.62 15.00 20.75
CA PRO A 102 7.47 16.27 20.05
C PRO A 102 8.34 16.31 18.80
N LEU A 103 7.70 16.46 17.63
CA LEU A 103 8.43 16.54 16.36
C LEU A 103 9.26 17.82 16.28
N GLY A 104 10.42 17.69 15.61
CA GLY A 104 11.43 18.72 15.44
C GLY A 104 11.18 19.67 14.26
N ASP A 105 12.14 19.72 13.36
CA ASP A 105 12.17 20.66 12.25
C ASP A 105 11.03 20.43 11.23
N ALA A 106 10.67 21.49 10.51
CA ALA A 106 9.79 21.35 9.35
C ALA A 106 10.48 20.49 8.27
N GLY A 107 9.71 19.65 7.60
CA GLY A 107 10.20 18.79 6.53
C GLY A 107 9.37 17.53 6.36
N VAL A 108 9.91 16.61 5.56
CA VAL A 108 9.28 15.31 5.31
C VAL A 108 9.57 14.38 6.48
N TYR A 109 8.50 13.76 6.97
CA TYR A 109 8.52 12.69 7.94
C TYR A 109 8.00 11.42 7.28
N GLU A 110 8.52 10.28 7.68
CA GLU A 110 8.12 8.97 7.16
C GLU A 110 7.63 8.10 8.32
N ILE A 111 6.41 7.58 8.17
CA ILE A 111 5.85 6.56 9.06
C ILE A 111 6.14 5.21 8.41
N GLU A 112 7.16 4.52 8.88
CA GLU A 112 7.45 3.15 8.47
C GLU A 112 6.70 2.18 9.39
N TYR A 113 6.03 1.20 8.80
CA TYR A 113 5.36 0.16 9.56
C TYR A 113 5.74 -1.23 9.06
N ARG A 114 5.70 -2.17 9.98
CA ARG A 114 5.76 -3.60 9.72
C ARG A 114 4.78 -4.30 10.64
N VAL A 115 3.82 -5.00 10.05
CA VAL A 115 2.79 -5.77 10.77
C VAL A 115 2.83 -7.22 10.33
N VAL A 116 2.42 -8.14 11.21
CA VAL A 116 2.22 -9.54 10.85
C VAL A 116 0.73 -9.84 10.86
N SER A 117 0.21 -10.11 9.67
CA SER A 117 -1.18 -10.50 9.44
C SER A 117 -1.55 -11.78 10.19
N ASP A 118 -2.85 -12.06 10.33
CA ASP A 118 -3.34 -13.27 11.00
C ASP A 118 -2.91 -14.57 10.30
N ASP A 119 -2.73 -14.54 8.98
CA ASP A 119 -2.21 -15.64 8.18
C ASP A 119 -0.68 -15.85 8.33
N GLY A 120 -0.01 -14.97 9.06
CA GLY A 120 1.42 -15.03 9.39
C GLY A 120 2.35 -14.34 8.40
N HIS A 121 1.82 -13.70 7.34
CA HIS A 121 2.67 -12.96 6.41
C HIS A 121 3.04 -11.57 6.95
N PRO A 122 4.31 -11.15 6.84
CA PRO A 122 4.69 -9.79 7.16
C PRO A 122 4.25 -8.83 6.05
N VAL A 123 3.68 -7.70 6.45
CA VAL A 123 3.29 -6.59 5.58
C VAL A 123 4.01 -5.34 6.06
N SER A 124 4.66 -4.64 5.14
CA SER A 124 5.41 -3.42 5.44
C SER A 124 5.05 -2.31 4.47
N GLY A 125 5.24 -1.07 4.90
CA GLY A 125 5.07 0.09 4.04
C GLY A 125 5.56 1.36 4.70
N THR A 126 5.53 2.43 3.92
CA THR A 126 5.97 3.77 4.33
C THR A 126 4.91 4.78 3.95
N VAL A 127 4.52 5.62 4.89
CA VAL A 127 3.58 6.72 4.69
C VAL A 127 4.31 8.05 4.92
N PRO A 128 4.64 8.80 3.85
CA PRO A 128 5.25 10.11 4.00
C PRO A 128 4.20 11.16 4.40
N PHE A 129 4.58 12.12 5.24
CA PHE A 129 3.84 13.36 5.44
C PHE A 129 4.81 14.53 5.61
N THR A 130 4.35 15.76 5.38
CA THR A 130 5.19 16.96 5.51
C THR A 130 4.69 17.82 6.66
N LEU A 131 5.55 18.09 7.63
CA LEU A 131 5.35 19.13 8.63
C LEU A 131 5.82 20.47 8.05
N THR A 132 4.90 21.42 7.88
CA THR A 132 5.20 22.68 7.17
C THR A 132 5.76 23.79 8.07
N ALA A 133 5.75 23.60 9.38
CA ALA A 133 6.28 24.55 10.36
C ALA A 133 7.00 23.79 11.47
N PRO A 134 8.12 24.31 12.02
CA PRO A 134 8.83 23.64 13.10
C PRO A 134 7.92 23.29 14.26
N GLY A 135 8.01 22.04 14.73
CA GLY A 135 7.26 21.53 15.85
C GLY A 135 7.89 21.90 17.20
N PRO A 136 7.24 21.51 18.31
CA PRO A 136 7.70 21.85 19.66
C PRO A 136 9.04 21.19 20.05
N GLY A 137 9.47 20.15 19.32
CA GLY A 137 10.77 19.52 19.50
C GLY A 137 11.90 20.22 18.73
N ALA A 138 11.59 21.24 17.91
CA ALA A 138 12.61 21.99 17.20
C ALA A 138 13.48 22.74 18.21
N GLY A 139 14.80 22.70 18.02
CA GLY A 139 15.72 23.52 18.81
C GLY A 139 15.31 24.99 18.75
N ALA A 140 15.58 25.76 19.82
CA ALA A 140 15.26 27.18 19.85
C ALA A 140 15.80 27.84 18.56
N PRO A 141 14.96 28.56 17.80
CA PRO A 141 15.43 29.21 16.59
C PRO A 141 16.61 30.10 16.96
N ALA A 142 17.73 29.92 16.26
CA ALA A 142 18.86 30.83 16.40
C ALA A 142 18.32 32.26 16.22
N PRO A 143 18.68 33.21 17.10
CA PRO A 143 18.19 34.58 16.97
C PRO A 143 18.54 35.06 15.56
N THR A 144 17.52 35.43 14.79
CA THR A 144 17.70 36.04 13.48
C THR A 144 18.68 37.20 13.65
N PRO A 145 19.84 37.22 12.97
CA PRO A 145 20.68 38.40 12.97
C PRO A 145 19.83 39.56 12.47
N ALA A 146 19.64 40.57 13.32
CA ALA A 146 18.99 41.80 12.93
C ALA A 146 19.75 42.36 11.72
N ALA A 147 19.10 42.39 10.56
CA ALA A 147 19.66 42.98 9.36
C ALA A 147 20.05 44.43 9.68
N PRO A 148 21.32 44.85 9.48
CA PRO A 148 21.69 46.25 9.61
C PRO A 148 20.91 47.06 8.57
N ALA A 149 20.08 47.99 9.05
CA ALA A 149 19.50 49.01 8.20
C ALA A 149 20.60 49.97 7.75
N GLY A 150 20.88 50.05 6.43
CA GLY A 150 21.61 51.18 5.85
C GLY A 150 22.45 50.95 4.59
N ALA A 151 21.80 51.01 3.41
CA ALA A 151 22.18 51.70 2.15
C ALA A 151 23.45 51.30 1.35
N PRO A 152 23.58 51.70 0.05
CA PRO A 152 22.58 52.00 -0.99
C PRO A 152 22.76 51.17 -2.29
N ASP A 153 21.79 51.34 -3.20
CA ASP A 153 21.74 50.82 -4.57
C ASP A 153 23.05 50.96 -5.36
N THR A 154 23.48 49.88 -6.01
CA THR A 154 24.23 49.96 -7.27
C THR A 154 23.62 49.01 -8.29
N THR A 155 22.95 49.61 -9.27
CA THR A 155 22.58 48.99 -10.56
C THR A 155 23.83 48.69 -11.38
N PRO A 156 23.89 47.52 -12.03
CA PRO A 156 24.37 47.48 -13.42
C PRO A 156 23.32 46.90 -14.37
N ALA A 157 23.14 47.59 -15.49
CA ALA A 157 22.34 47.23 -16.66
C ALA A 157 23.12 46.25 -17.59
N PRO A 158 22.50 45.68 -18.63
CA PRO A 158 22.69 44.28 -19.06
C PRO A 158 23.65 44.08 -20.25
N ALA A 159 24.16 42.85 -20.39
CA ALA A 159 24.67 42.22 -21.62
C ALA A 159 24.97 40.74 -21.29
N GLY A 160 24.66 39.71 -22.08
CA GLY A 160 24.01 39.56 -23.37
C GLY A 160 23.99 38.05 -23.70
N ASP A 161 23.00 37.60 -24.46
CA ASP A 161 22.99 36.30 -25.16
C ASP A 161 23.78 36.45 -26.47
N PRO A 162 24.38 35.39 -27.09
CA PRO A 162 23.67 34.17 -27.47
C PRO A 162 24.49 32.85 -27.51
N ALA A 163 23.81 31.71 -27.56
CA ALA A 163 23.79 30.78 -28.71
C ALA A 163 23.28 29.38 -28.32
N ALA A 164 22.52 28.82 -29.26
CA ALA A 164 21.89 27.51 -29.25
C ALA A 164 22.89 26.35 -29.37
N ASP A 165 22.51 25.18 -28.85
CA ASP A 165 22.64 23.94 -29.62
C ASP A 165 21.47 22.97 -29.34
N THR A 166 21.20 22.22 -30.39
CA THR A 166 20.06 21.40 -30.77
C THR A 166 20.13 19.98 -30.20
N GLY A 167 18.95 19.36 -30.05
CA GLY A 167 18.82 17.96 -29.62
C GLY A 167 17.38 17.45 -29.62
N THR A 168 16.74 17.47 -30.79
CA THR A 168 15.79 16.51 -31.38
C THR A 168 15.94 15.09 -30.77
N ASP A 169 14.96 14.22 -30.46
CA ASP A 169 13.66 13.92 -31.09
C ASP A 169 12.85 12.87 -30.26
N SER A 170 11.58 12.73 -30.63
CA SER A 170 10.77 11.48 -30.66
C SER A 170 10.21 10.79 -29.40
N ALA A 171 8.94 11.12 -29.14
CA ALA A 171 7.76 10.27 -29.01
C ALA A 171 7.84 8.73 -28.85
N SER A 172 6.81 8.28 -28.10
CA SER A 172 5.93 7.10 -28.28
C SER A 172 6.30 5.74 -27.67
N GLY A 173 5.26 5.17 -27.03
CA GLY A 173 5.03 3.74 -26.82
C GLY A 173 5.46 3.26 -25.43
N ASP A 174 4.76 2.37 -24.75
CA ASP A 174 3.47 1.75 -24.96
C ASP A 174 3.16 1.02 -23.65
N THR A 175 1.90 0.84 -23.32
CA THR A 175 1.43 0.08 -22.16
C THR A 175 1.90 -1.36 -22.20
N ALA A 176 2.64 -1.80 -21.18
CA ALA A 176 2.88 -3.23 -20.93
C ALA A 176 2.01 -3.68 -19.74
N ASP A 177 0.73 -3.88 -20.04
CA ASP A 177 -0.21 -4.63 -19.22
C ASP A 177 0.29 -6.08 -19.12
N THR A 178 0.93 -6.42 -18.00
CA THR A 178 1.50 -7.75 -17.79
C THR A 178 0.48 -8.62 -17.05
N GLY A 179 -0.68 -8.83 -17.69
CA GLY A 179 -1.68 -9.79 -17.24
C GLY A 179 -1.18 -11.22 -17.40
N MET A 180 -1.13 -11.98 -16.29
CA MET A 180 -0.76 -13.40 -16.30
C MET A 180 -1.61 -14.18 -17.32
N PRO A 181 -1.00 -15.04 -18.16
CA PRO A 181 -1.74 -15.73 -19.20
C PRO A 181 -2.81 -16.66 -18.60
N VAL A 182 -4.04 -16.62 -19.11
CA VAL A 182 -5.16 -17.46 -18.63
C VAL A 182 -5.11 -18.92 -19.11
N TRP A 183 -4.23 -19.24 -20.07
CA TRP A 183 -4.13 -20.57 -20.67
C TRP A 183 -3.74 -21.70 -19.71
N PRO A 184 -2.91 -21.52 -18.65
CA PRO A 184 -2.62 -22.59 -17.69
C PRO A 184 -3.87 -23.02 -16.93
N TRP A 185 -4.75 -22.07 -16.59
CA TRP A 185 -6.01 -22.34 -15.88
C TRP A 185 -7.02 -23.10 -16.75
N LEU A 186 -7.07 -22.81 -18.06
CA LEU A 186 -7.90 -23.55 -19.01
C LEU A 186 -7.46 -25.02 -19.16
N LEU A 187 -6.14 -25.28 -19.16
CA LEU A 187 -5.62 -26.64 -19.18
C LEU A 187 -6.00 -27.44 -17.93
N VAL A 188 -5.90 -26.84 -16.75
CA VAL A 188 -6.32 -27.47 -15.49
C VAL A 188 -7.80 -27.83 -15.52
N ALA A 189 -8.66 -26.92 -15.99
CA ALA A 189 -10.09 -27.17 -16.10
C ALA A 189 -10.42 -28.37 -17.02
N VAL A 190 -9.75 -28.49 -18.17
CA VAL A 190 -9.94 -29.61 -19.10
C VAL A 190 -9.52 -30.94 -18.49
N VAL A 191 -8.41 -30.97 -17.76
CA VAL A 191 -7.91 -32.19 -17.09
C VAL A 191 -8.87 -32.66 -16.00
N VAL A 192 -9.40 -31.74 -15.19
CA VAL A 192 -10.38 -32.06 -14.13
C VAL A 192 -11.67 -32.61 -14.73
N LEU A 193 -12.21 -31.95 -15.76
CA LEU A 193 -13.44 -32.38 -16.44
C LEU A 193 -13.25 -33.73 -17.15
N GLY A 194 -12.12 -33.93 -17.83
CA GLY A 194 -11.79 -35.18 -18.50
C GLY A 194 -11.59 -36.35 -17.52
N GLY A 195 -10.90 -36.11 -16.41
CA GLY A 195 -10.67 -37.10 -15.35
C GLY A 195 -11.96 -37.54 -14.68
N GLY A 196 -12.85 -36.60 -14.37
CA GLY A 196 -14.18 -36.88 -13.81
C GLY A 196 -15.04 -37.75 -14.74
N ALA A 197 -15.05 -37.43 -16.04
CA ALA A 197 -15.80 -38.19 -17.03
C ALA A 197 -15.25 -39.63 -17.20
N ALA A 198 -13.92 -39.79 -17.24
CA ALA A 198 -13.28 -41.10 -17.36
C ALA A 198 -13.53 -42.00 -16.15
N LEU A 199 -13.51 -41.44 -14.93
CA LEU A 199 -13.80 -42.18 -13.70
C LEU A 199 -15.27 -42.61 -13.62
N ALA A 200 -16.20 -41.74 -14.02
CA ALA A 200 -17.62 -42.07 -14.08
C ALA A 200 -17.90 -43.20 -15.07
N LEU A 201 -17.30 -43.16 -16.27
CA LEU A 201 -17.45 -44.20 -17.29
C LEU A 201 -16.81 -45.54 -16.90
N ARG A 202 -15.73 -45.53 -16.10
CA ARG A 202 -15.14 -46.75 -15.53
C ARG A 202 -16.01 -47.37 -14.45
N ARG A 203 -16.66 -46.56 -13.62
CA ARG A 203 -17.52 -47.03 -12.53
C ARG A 203 -18.86 -47.60 -13.01
N THR A 204 -19.28 -47.27 -14.24
CA THR A 204 -20.47 -47.85 -14.90
C THR A 204 -20.16 -49.12 -15.71
N ARG A 205 -18.89 -49.51 -15.83
CA ARG A 205 -18.44 -50.68 -16.60
C ARG A 205 -17.97 -51.86 -15.74
N ASN A 206 -17.84 -51.66 -14.43
CA ASN A 206 -17.67 -52.71 -13.42
C ASN A 206 -19.00 -52.94 -12.69
#